data_AF-A0A8R7P8C1-F1
#
_entry.id   AF-A0A8R7P8C1-F1
#
_cell.length_a   1.000
_cell.length_b   1.000
_cell.length_c   1.000
_cell.angle_alpha   90.00
_cell.angle_beta   90.00
_cell.angle_gamma   90.00
#
_symmetry.space_group_name_H-M   'P 1'
#
loop_
_entity.id
_entity.type
_entity.pdbx_description
1 polymer ?
#
loop_
_entity_poly.entity_id
_entity_poly.type
_entity_poly.pdbx_seq_one_letter_code
_entity_poly.pdbx_strand_id
1 'polypeptide(L)'
;MDDLAVDRIVEGGIGLVQPQHAVKLYDAMHSCLAGAGVTGVKVDVINTLEYVCAEHGGRVELAKAYYAGLSDSIAANFEGTGIIASMEQCNDFFFLGTRQVSMARAGDDFWLGNGDDAYWLQGVHMVNCSYNSLWMGQFVRPDWDMFQSDHVCAAFHAASRAVSGSPIYVSDSLGCHNFALLKTLVFPDGTLPLCLHYALPTRDCLFKNPLSDQETVLKMWNLNKFGGVIGAFNCQGAGWDPAERRIRGHAHCYKAVTGEVHPTDVEWGQREETAAMANAAEFAVYKHHSGELFLMTPQSEPIHFTLQPSSYEIFTFAPVTPVAGGATQFASVGVVDMLNCGGAEVMVKVKGAGRLVVYSSARPERCTVDGSEAAFEWGVGGKLEVAVSWKKDKEGGSEVVFSY
;
A
#
# COMPACT_ATOMS: atom_id res chain seq x y z
N MET A 1 -7.31 7.78 -23.76
CA MET A 1 -5.88 7.48 -23.90
C MET A 1 -5.84 6.22 -24.73
N ASP A 2 -4.95 6.14 -25.70
CA ASP A 2 -4.78 4.92 -26.49
C ASP A 2 -4.14 3.88 -25.56
N ASP A 3 -4.85 2.79 -25.29
CA ASP A 3 -4.34 1.69 -24.48
C ASP A 3 -3.66 0.72 -25.43
N LEU A 4 -2.32 0.74 -25.41
CA LEU A 4 -1.52 -0.04 -26.32
C LEU A 4 -1.85 -1.54 -26.26
N ALA A 5 -2.19 -2.10 -25.09
CA ALA A 5 -2.53 -3.51 -24.99
C ALA A 5 -3.85 -3.80 -25.71
N VAL A 6 -4.88 -3.00 -25.46
CA VAL A 6 -6.20 -3.14 -26.09
C VAL A 6 -6.12 -2.91 -27.60
N ASP A 7 -5.42 -1.86 -28.03
CA ASP A 7 -5.29 -1.51 -29.45
C ASP A 7 -4.59 -2.63 -30.25
N ARG A 8 -3.56 -3.25 -29.66
CA ARG A 8 -2.84 -4.36 -30.30
C ARG A 8 -3.68 -5.64 -30.38
N ILE A 9 -4.56 -5.88 -29.41
CA ILE A 9 -5.51 -7.00 -29.48
C ILE A 9 -6.52 -6.80 -30.62
N VAL A 10 -7.02 -5.58 -30.79
CA VAL A 10 -7.95 -5.25 -31.88
C VAL A 10 -7.26 -5.39 -33.24
N GLU A 11 -6.01 -4.95 -33.36
CA GLU A 11 -5.23 -5.07 -34.59
C GLU A 11 -4.85 -6.52 -34.94
N GLY A 12 -4.36 -7.28 -33.95
CA GLY A 12 -3.78 -8.61 -34.16
C GLY A 12 -4.75 -9.78 -34.04
N GLY A 13 -5.90 -9.58 -33.40
CA GLY A 13 -6.84 -10.64 -33.03
C GLY A 13 -6.34 -11.52 -31.87
N ILE A 14 -7.21 -12.38 -31.36
CA ILE A 14 -6.92 -13.28 -30.24
C ILE A 14 -6.81 -14.71 -30.76
N GLY A 15 -5.62 -15.30 -30.64
CA GLY A 15 -5.40 -16.73 -30.90
C GLY A 15 -5.72 -17.56 -29.66
N LEU A 16 -6.41 -18.69 -29.84
CA LEU A 16 -6.73 -19.62 -28.77
C LEU A 16 -6.14 -21.01 -29.06
N VAL A 17 -5.43 -21.58 -28.09
CA VAL A 17 -5.01 -22.98 -28.12
C VAL A 17 -6.17 -23.84 -27.61
N GLN A 18 -6.38 -24.99 -28.24
CA GLN A 18 -7.45 -25.90 -27.83
C GLN A 18 -7.36 -26.22 -26.32
N PRO A 19 -8.46 -26.15 -25.53
CA PRO A 19 -8.40 -26.16 -24.06
C PRO A 19 -7.65 -27.35 -23.45
N GLN A 20 -7.74 -28.53 -24.07
CA GLN A 20 -7.02 -29.74 -23.64
C GLN A 20 -5.49 -29.63 -23.73
N HIS A 21 -4.97 -28.59 -24.38
CA HIS A 21 -3.54 -28.31 -24.52
C HIS A 21 -3.08 -27.10 -23.70
N ALA A 22 -3.95 -26.45 -22.93
CA ALA A 22 -3.61 -25.27 -22.13
C ALA A 22 -2.42 -25.52 -21.18
N VAL A 23 -2.39 -26.69 -20.52
CA VAL A 23 -1.27 -27.11 -19.66
C VAL A 23 0.05 -27.11 -20.44
N LYS A 24 0.06 -27.72 -21.62
CA LYS A 24 1.28 -27.81 -22.46
C LYS A 24 1.73 -26.44 -22.95
N LEU A 25 0.79 -25.55 -23.28
CA LEU A 25 1.08 -24.19 -23.68
C LEU A 25 1.83 -23.44 -22.57
N TYR A 26 1.25 -23.40 -21.37
CA TYR A 26 1.85 -22.68 -20.25
C TYR A 26 3.15 -23.32 -19.79
N ASP A 27 3.22 -24.65 -19.69
CA ASP A 27 4.44 -25.34 -19.27
C ASP A 27 5.58 -25.12 -20.26
N ALA A 28 5.33 -25.18 -21.57
CA ALA A 28 6.36 -24.92 -22.57
C ALA A 28 6.93 -23.50 -22.49
N MET A 29 6.09 -22.49 -22.25
CA MET A 29 6.54 -21.11 -22.07
C MET A 29 7.30 -20.94 -20.75
N HIS A 30 6.72 -21.39 -19.64
CA HIS A 30 7.26 -21.14 -18.31
C HIS A 30 8.49 -21.98 -17.99
N SER A 31 8.58 -23.23 -18.44
CA SER A 31 9.79 -24.05 -18.26
C SER A 31 10.98 -23.48 -19.02
N CYS A 32 10.75 -22.89 -20.20
CA CYS A 32 11.79 -22.17 -20.94
C CYS A 32 12.28 -20.95 -20.16
N LEU A 33 11.37 -20.14 -19.61
CA LEU A 33 11.69 -18.97 -18.78
C LEU A 33 12.44 -19.38 -17.49
N ALA A 34 11.94 -20.38 -16.78
CA ALA A 34 12.57 -20.91 -15.58
C ALA A 34 13.98 -21.49 -15.88
N GLY A 35 14.13 -22.20 -17.00
CA GLY A 35 15.43 -22.68 -17.49
C GLY A 35 16.43 -21.57 -17.80
N ALA A 36 15.96 -20.35 -18.09
CA ALA A 36 16.77 -19.15 -18.26
C ALA A 36 17.01 -18.37 -16.94
N GLY A 37 16.51 -18.85 -15.81
CA GLY A 37 16.66 -18.22 -14.49
C GLY A 37 15.60 -17.19 -14.12
N VAL A 38 14.51 -17.07 -14.89
CA VAL A 38 13.35 -16.24 -14.53
C VAL A 38 12.60 -16.89 -13.37
N THR A 39 12.19 -16.09 -12.38
CA THR A 39 11.58 -16.59 -11.13
C THR A 39 10.06 -16.42 -11.06
N GLY A 40 9.44 -15.86 -12.10
CA GLY A 40 7.99 -15.67 -12.14
C GLY A 40 7.54 -14.92 -13.39
N VAL A 41 6.22 -14.74 -13.50
CA VAL A 41 5.58 -14.11 -14.67
C VAL A 41 4.50 -13.11 -14.25
N LYS A 42 4.37 -12.03 -15.04
CA LYS A 42 3.13 -11.24 -15.09
C LYS A 42 2.29 -11.80 -16.22
N VAL A 43 1.08 -12.28 -15.93
CA VAL A 43 0.13 -12.73 -16.95
C VAL A 43 -0.85 -11.59 -17.21
N ASP A 44 -0.74 -10.99 -18.38
CA ASP A 44 -1.57 -9.87 -18.79
C ASP A 44 -2.81 -10.33 -19.55
N VAL A 45 -3.80 -9.45 -19.63
CA VAL A 45 -5.02 -9.65 -20.44
C VAL A 45 -5.76 -10.97 -20.15
N ILE A 46 -5.75 -11.42 -18.89
CA ILE A 46 -6.29 -12.73 -18.48
C ILE A 46 -7.76 -12.89 -18.89
N ASN A 47 -8.56 -11.82 -18.82
CA ASN A 47 -9.98 -11.90 -19.18
C ASN A 47 -10.25 -12.01 -20.70
N THR A 48 -9.22 -12.04 -21.55
CA THR A 48 -9.43 -12.27 -23.00
C THR A 48 -10.14 -13.58 -23.33
N LEU A 49 -10.08 -14.57 -22.42
CA LEU A 49 -10.81 -15.82 -22.54
C LEU A 49 -12.31 -15.59 -22.78
N GLU A 50 -12.90 -14.53 -22.22
CA GLU A 50 -14.31 -14.20 -22.42
C GLU A 50 -14.66 -14.00 -23.90
N TYR A 51 -13.77 -13.38 -24.68
CA TYR A 51 -14.02 -13.07 -26.09
C TYR A 51 -13.97 -14.29 -27.03
N VAL A 52 -13.34 -15.39 -26.60
CA VAL A 52 -13.07 -16.56 -27.45
C VAL A 52 -13.72 -17.84 -26.94
N CYS A 53 -14.61 -17.75 -25.95
CA CYS A 53 -15.16 -18.90 -25.25
C CYS A 53 -16.37 -19.60 -25.91
N ALA A 54 -17.00 -18.97 -26.90
CA ALA A 54 -18.32 -19.38 -27.40
C ALA A 54 -18.36 -20.84 -27.89
N GLU A 55 -17.30 -21.30 -28.55
CA GLU A 55 -17.17 -22.66 -29.10
C GLU A 55 -16.52 -23.66 -28.12
N HIS A 56 -16.20 -23.22 -26.90
CA HIS A 56 -15.41 -23.98 -25.92
C HIS A 56 -16.16 -24.20 -24.59
N GLY A 57 -17.49 -24.35 -24.65
CA GLY A 57 -18.32 -24.54 -23.46
C GLY A 57 -18.60 -23.24 -22.70
N GLY A 58 -18.37 -22.09 -23.33
CA GLY A 58 -18.55 -20.78 -22.73
C GLY A 58 -17.44 -20.41 -21.74
N ARG A 59 -17.60 -19.24 -21.12
CA ARG A 59 -16.57 -18.60 -20.30
C ARG A 59 -16.07 -19.52 -19.17
N VAL A 60 -16.97 -20.25 -18.52
CA VAL A 60 -16.66 -21.10 -17.36
C VAL A 60 -15.80 -22.31 -17.72
N GLU A 61 -16.18 -23.09 -18.74
CA GLU A 61 -15.44 -24.31 -19.10
C GLU A 61 -14.07 -23.99 -19.71
N LEU A 62 -13.98 -22.92 -20.50
CA LEU A 62 -12.70 -22.44 -21.02
C LEU A 62 -11.79 -21.96 -19.88
N ALA A 63 -12.32 -21.14 -18.96
CA ALA A 63 -11.58 -20.63 -17.81
C ALA A 63 -11.06 -21.76 -16.91
N LYS A 64 -11.85 -22.81 -16.64
CA LYS A 64 -11.40 -23.98 -15.87
C LYS A 64 -10.15 -24.61 -16.48
N ALA A 65 -10.16 -24.88 -17.78
CA ALA A 65 -9.04 -25.51 -18.47
C ALA A 65 -7.79 -24.61 -18.45
N TYR A 66 -7.96 -23.33 -18.73
CA TYR A 66 -6.85 -22.37 -18.79
C TYR A 66 -6.27 -22.05 -17.41
N TYR A 67 -7.10 -21.83 -16.38
CA TYR A 67 -6.62 -21.60 -15.02
C TYR A 67 -6.01 -22.84 -14.40
N ALA A 68 -6.50 -24.06 -14.71
CA ALA A 68 -5.83 -25.28 -14.30
C ALA A 68 -4.44 -25.40 -14.93
N GLY A 69 -4.32 -25.19 -16.25
CA GLY A 69 -3.04 -25.23 -16.93
C GLY A 69 -2.06 -24.16 -16.46
N LEU A 70 -2.55 -22.95 -16.20
CA LEU A 70 -1.74 -21.89 -15.61
C LEU A 70 -1.26 -22.29 -14.22
N SER A 71 -2.17 -22.77 -13.36
CA SER A 71 -1.84 -23.17 -11.98
C SER A 71 -0.77 -24.26 -11.93
N ASP A 72 -0.96 -25.32 -12.71
CA ASP A 72 -0.01 -26.44 -12.78
C ASP A 72 1.37 -25.98 -13.25
N SER A 73 1.41 -25.09 -14.25
CA SER A 73 2.66 -24.54 -14.77
C SER A 73 3.38 -23.64 -13.77
N ILE A 74 2.66 -22.76 -13.05
CA ILE A 74 3.26 -21.90 -12.02
C ILE A 74 3.79 -22.75 -10.85
N ALA A 75 3.06 -23.78 -10.43
CA ALA A 75 3.50 -24.71 -9.39
C ALA A 75 4.78 -25.47 -9.79
N ALA A 76 4.88 -25.89 -11.06
CA ALA A 76 6.03 -26.63 -11.57
C ALA A 76 7.28 -25.75 -11.77
N ASN A 77 7.10 -24.50 -12.22
CA ASN A 77 8.20 -23.69 -12.76
C ASN A 77 8.62 -22.50 -11.88
N PHE A 78 7.74 -22.00 -10.99
CA PHE A 78 7.98 -20.77 -10.21
C PHE A 78 7.57 -20.91 -8.73
N GLU A 79 7.82 -22.08 -8.15
CA GLU A 79 7.56 -22.40 -6.73
C GLU A 79 6.11 -22.12 -6.29
N GLY A 80 5.17 -22.09 -7.24
CA GLY A 80 3.77 -21.78 -6.98
C GLY A 80 3.46 -20.31 -6.65
N THR A 81 4.45 -19.43 -6.51
CA THR A 81 4.23 -18.06 -6.03
C THR A 81 4.67 -16.97 -7.00
N GLY A 82 5.50 -17.29 -7.99
CA GLY A 82 6.00 -16.35 -8.99
C GLY A 82 4.96 -15.97 -10.05
N ILE A 83 3.82 -15.39 -9.65
CA ILE A 83 2.79 -14.90 -10.57
C ILE A 83 2.14 -13.60 -10.10
N ILE A 84 1.92 -12.69 -11.05
CA ILE A 84 1.05 -11.51 -10.92
C ILE A 84 0.03 -11.56 -12.05
N ALA A 85 -1.25 -11.36 -11.72
CA ALA A 85 -2.32 -11.24 -12.70
C ALA A 85 -2.63 -9.77 -13.03
N SER A 86 -2.95 -9.52 -14.30
CA SER A 86 -3.38 -8.22 -14.81
C SER A 86 -4.57 -8.39 -15.76
N MET A 87 -5.44 -7.37 -15.79
CA MET A 87 -6.71 -7.35 -16.54
C MET A 87 -7.60 -8.57 -16.26
N GLU A 88 -7.64 -8.96 -15.00
CA GLU A 88 -8.28 -10.18 -14.49
C GLU A 88 -9.63 -9.95 -13.80
N GLN A 89 -10.19 -8.74 -13.88
CA GLN A 89 -11.34 -8.29 -13.07
C GLN A 89 -12.69 -8.89 -13.53
N CYS A 90 -12.77 -10.22 -13.64
CA CYS A 90 -13.97 -10.99 -13.97
C CYS A 90 -14.27 -12.05 -12.90
N ASN A 91 -15.52 -12.51 -12.85
CA ASN A 91 -15.95 -13.48 -11.86
C ASN A 91 -15.18 -14.81 -11.94
N ASP A 92 -14.85 -15.31 -13.14
CA ASP A 92 -14.16 -16.61 -13.24
C ASP A 92 -12.76 -16.53 -12.66
N PHE A 93 -12.07 -15.40 -12.80
CA PHE A 93 -10.78 -15.22 -12.14
C PHE A 93 -10.93 -15.33 -10.62
N PHE A 94 -11.84 -14.57 -10.02
CA PHE A 94 -12.03 -14.57 -8.57
C PHE A 94 -12.45 -15.93 -8.00
N PHE A 95 -13.18 -16.74 -8.76
CA PHE A 95 -13.61 -18.08 -8.32
C PHE A 95 -12.67 -19.23 -8.70
N LEU A 96 -11.88 -19.11 -9.77
CA LEU A 96 -11.07 -20.20 -10.31
C LEU A 96 -9.57 -19.88 -10.34
N GLY A 97 -9.18 -18.67 -10.73
CA GLY A 97 -7.78 -18.25 -10.88
C GLY A 97 -7.07 -18.01 -9.54
N THR A 98 -7.81 -17.55 -8.53
CA THR A 98 -7.29 -17.22 -7.19
C THR A 98 -6.84 -18.44 -6.38
N ARG A 99 -7.10 -19.65 -6.87
CA ARG A 99 -6.51 -20.88 -6.30
C ARG A 99 -4.98 -20.83 -6.33
N GLN A 100 -4.39 -20.28 -7.40
CA GLN A 100 -2.94 -20.14 -7.56
C GLN A 100 -2.48 -18.70 -7.42
N VAL A 101 -3.28 -17.76 -7.93
CA VAL A 101 -2.90 -16.34 -8.01
C VAL A 101 -3.34 -15.61 -6.75
N SER A 102 -2.38 -15.24 -5.91
CA SER A 102 -2.64 -14.54 -4.64
C SER A 102 -2.47 -13.02 -4.73
N MET A 103 -2.01 -12.49 -5.87
CA MET A 103 -1.81 -11.06 -6.13
C MET A 103 -2.34 -10.69 -7.51
N ALA A 104 -3.10 -9.59 -7.61
CA ALA A 104 -3.71 -9.17 -8.86
C ALA A 104 -3.93 -7.65 -8.95
N ARG A 105 -3.83 -7.09 -10.16
CA ARG A 105 -3.87 -5.63 -10.40
C ARG A 105 -5.21 -5.03 -9.98
N ALA A 106 -5.14 -4.09 -9.05
CA ALA A 106 -6.29 -3.47 -8.40
C ALA A 106 -6.95 -2.38 -9.25
N GLY A 107 -6.28 -1.84 -10.25
CA GLY A 107 -6.78 -0.74 -11.06
C GLY A 107 -5.99 -0.57 -12.35
N ASP A 108 -6.34 0.48 -13.08
CA ASP A 108 -5.68 0.88 -14.32
C ASP A 108 -4.17 1.09 -14.13
N ASP A 109 -3.44 1.17 -15.24
CA ASP A 109 -2.00 1.41 -15.22
C ASP A 109 -1.64 2.77 -14.61
N PHE A 110 -0.47 2.81 -13.96
CA PHE A 110 0.19 4.07 -13.67
C PHE A 110 0.56 4.75 -14.99
N TRP A 111 -0.07 5.90 -15.23
CA TRP A 111 0.22 6.73 -16.38
C TRP A 111 1.10 7.91 -15.98
N LEU A 112 2.19 8.14 -16.71
CA LEU A 112 3.03 9.33 -16.53
C LEU A 112 2.25 10.63 -16.76
N GLY A 113 1.29 10.60 -17.69
CA GLY A 113 0.64 11.80 -18.19
C GLY A 113 1.64 12.76 -18.87
N ASN A 114 1.12 13.86 -19.39
CA ASN A 114 1.92 14.96 -19.91
C ASN A 114 1.25 16.29 -19.53
N GLY A 115 2.04 17.30 -19.19
CA GLY A 115 1.50 18.59 -18.75
C GLY A 115 0.63 18.42 -17.49
N ASP A 116 -0.60 18.94 -17.53
CA ASP A 116 -1.54 18.88 -16.39
C ASP A 116 -2.01 17.45 -16.09
N ASP A 117 -2.00 16.56 -17.08
CA ASP A 117 -2.40 15.15 -16.92
C ASP A 117 -1.51 14.40 -15.95
N ALA A 118 -0.24 14.81 -15.82
CA ALA A 118 0.71 14.23 -14.89
C ALA A 118 0.29 14.35 -13.42
N TYR A 119 -0.70 15.20 -13.09
CA TYR A 119 -1.22 15.37 -11.73
C TYR A 119 -2.54 14.65 -11.53
N TRP A 120 -3.57 14.99 -12.30
CA TRP A 120 -4.92 14.52 -12.02
C TRP A 120 -5.10 13.01 -12.29
N LEU A 121 -4.33 12.42 -13.21
CA LEU A 121 -4.33 10.97 -13.44
C LEU A 121 -3.88 10.19 -12.19
N GLN A 122 -3.01 10.78 -11.38
CA GLN A 122 -2.47 10.13 -10.19
C GLN A 122 -3.52 10.01 -9.09
N GLY A 123 -4.38 11.02 -8.96
CA GLY A 123 -5.56 10.96 -8.09
C GLY A 123 -6.53 9.85 -8.54
N VAL A 124 -6.77 9.74 -9.85
CA VAL A 124 -7.64 8.69 -10.44
C VAL A 124 -7.08 7.31 -10.13
N HIS A 125 -5.79 7.08 -10.37
CA HIS A 125 -5.10 5.82 -10.07
C HIS A 125 -5.32 5.39 -8.62
N MET A 126 -5.14 6.33 -7.69
CA MET A 126 -5.25 6.05 -6.26
C MET A 126 -6.68 5.75 -5.81
N VAL A 127 -7.66 6.48 -6.34
CA VAL A 127 -9.07 6.21 -6.08
C VAL A 127 -9.48 4.85 -6.65
N ASN A 128 -9.10 4.54 -7.89
CA ASN A 128 -9.38 3.24 -8.51
C ASN A 128 -8.78 2.09 -7.68
N CYS A 129 -7.48 2.15 -7.35
CA CYS A 129 -6.83 1.09 -6.59
C CYS A 129 -7.43 0.92 -5.19
N SER A 130 -7.70 2.01 -4.47
CA SER A 130 -8.24 1.95 -3.11
C SER A 130 -9.69 1.44 -3.08
N TYR A 131 -10.57 1.92 -3.96
CA TYR A 131 -11.97 1.48 -3.98
C TYR A 131 -12.11 0.05 -4.50
N ASN A 132 -11.36 -0.35 -5.53
CA ASN A 132 -11.38 -1.72 -6.01
C ASN A 132 -10.83 -2.71 -4.97
N SER A 133 -9.89 -2.26 -4.11
CA SER A 133 -9.37 -3.07 -2.99
C SER A 133 -10.45 -3.49 -1.99
N LEU A 134 -11.56 -2.75 -1.85
CA LEU A 134 -12.70 -3.16 -1.00
C LEU A 134 -13.28 -4.52 -1.41
N TRP A 135 -13.38 -4.75 -2.72
CA TRP A 135 -13.88 -5.99 -3.29
C TRP A 135 -12.78 -7.02 -3.49
N MET A 136 -11.70 -6.63 -4.17
CA MET A 136 -10.63 -7.54 -4.59
C MET A 136 -9.84 -8.10 -3.40
N GLY A 137 -9.67 -7.29 -2.34
CA GLY A 137 -8.94 -7.67 -1.13
C GLY A 137 -9.50 -8.90 -0.42
N GLN A 138 -10.77 -9.27 -0.67
CA GLN A 138 -11.38 -10.48 -0.11
C GLN A 138 -10.88 -11.78 -0.77
N PHE A 139 -10.25 -11.67 -1.94
CA PHE A 139 -9.80 -12.81 -2.74
C PHE A 139 -8.29 -12.84 -2.94
N VAL A 140 -7.68 -11.68 -3.18
CA VAL A 140 -6.27 -11.52 -3.53
C VAL A 140 -5.68 -10.32 -2.81
N ARG A 141 -4.35 -10.27 -2.71
CA ARG A 141 -3.65 -9.04 -2.36
C ARG A 141 -3.73 -8.08 -3.56
N PRO A 142 -4.36 -6.90 -3.40
CA PRO A 142 -4.43 -5.93 -4.48
C PRO A 142 -3.01 -5.46 -4.85
N ASP A 143 -2.70 -5.42 -6.14
CA ASP A 143 -1.47 -4.83 -6.69
C ASP A 143 -1.79 -3.45 -7.25
N TRP A 144 -1.17 -2.42 -6.68
CA TRP A 144 -1.43 -1.01 -7.00
C TRP A 144 -0.57 -0.50 -8.15
N ASP A 145 0.04 -1.40 -8.90
CA ASP A 145 0.94 -1.12 -10.01
C ASP A 145 2.24 -0.43 -9.61
N MET A 146 3.18 -0.43 -10.56
CA MET A 146 4.42 0.32 -10.49
C MET A 146 4.19 1.84 -10.34
N PHE A 147 5.26 2.57 -10.02
CA PHE A 147 5.33 4.02 -10.19
C PHE A 147 6.75 4.44 -10.60
N GLN A 148 6.92 5.70 -11.00
CA GLN A 148 8.24 6.28 -11.22
C GLN A 148 8.67 7.17 -10.06
N SER A 149 9.85 6.95 -9.52
CA SER A 149 10.38 7.64 -8.32
C SER A 149 10.89 9.05 -8.61
N ASP A 150 11.10 9.38 -9.89
CA ASP A 150 11.43 10.71 -10.40
C ASP A 150 10.22 11.45 -11.01
N HIS A 151 9.04 10.83 -10.99
CA HIS A 151 7.80 11.47 -11.42
C HIS A 151 7.44 12.67 -10.53
N VAL A 152 6.73 13.66 -11.09
CA VAL A 152 6.35 14.88 -10.35
C VAL A 152 5.45 14.60 -9.13
N CYS A 153 4.67 13.51 -9.19
CA CYS A 153 3.87 13.01 -8.07
C CYS A 153 4.51 11.78 -7.38
N ALA A 154 5.81 11.54 -7.52
CA ALA A 154 6.45 10.34 -6.97
C ALA A 154 6.25 10.17 -5.46
N ALA A 155 6.35 11.25 -4.68
CA ALA A 155 6.13 11.22 -3.23
C ALA A 155 4.69 10.82 -2.86
N PHE A 156 3.71 11.31 -3.63
CA PHE A 156 2.30 10.96 -3.49
C PHE A 156 2.07 9.45 -3.75
N HIS A 157 2.72 8.89 -4.77
CA HIS A 157 2.70 7.44 -5.02
C HIS A 157 3.42 6.66 -3.92
N ALA A 158 4.62 7.06 -3.54
CA ALA A 158 5.38 6.41 -2.47
C ALA A 158 4.56 6.32 -1.17
N ALA A 159 3.94 7.42 -0.75
CA ALA A 159 3.07 7.47 0.42
C ALA A 159 1.88 6.51 0.31
N SER A 160 1.19 6.49 -0.84
CA SER A 160 0.10 5.54 -1.07
C SER A 160 0.56 4.09 -0.98
N ARG A 161 1.73 3.75 -1.55
CA ARG A 161 2.30 2.39 -1.51
C ARG A 161 2.71 1.97 -0.11
N ALA A 162 3.26 2.89 0.69
CA ALA A 162 3.60 2.66 2.09
C ALA A 162 2.37 2.25 2.93
N VAL A 163 1.20 2.85 2.64
CA VAL A 163 -0.06 2.53 3.33
C VAL A 163 -0.78 1.33 2.69
N SER A 164 -0.56 1.07 1.39
CA SER A 164 -1.33 0.09 0.60
C SER A 164 -1.29 -1.35 1.13
N GLY A 165 -0.19 -1.77 1.77
CA GLY A 165 0.10 -3.19 2.03
C GLY A 165 0.28 -4.04 0.76
N SER A 166 0.47 -3.39 -0.38
CA SER A 166 0.67 -4.00 -1.71
C SER A 166 2.16 -4.14 -2.01
N PRO A 167 2.54 -4.95 -3.02
CA PRO A 167 3.89 -4.92 -3.57
C PRO A 167 4.30 -3.53 -4.05
N ILE A 168 5.60 -3.27 -4.08
CA ILE A 168 6.16 -1.98 -4.52
C ILE A 168 7.14 -2.23 -5.67
N TYR A 169 6.77 -1.76 -6.86
CA TYR A 169 7.61 -1.81 -8.05
C TYR A 169 7.91 -0.40 -8.54
N VAL A 170 9.13 -0.20 -9.04
CA VAL A 170 9.53 1.05 -9.70
C VAL A 170 9.85 0.79 -11.16
N SER A 171 9.50 1.74 -12.03
CA SER A 171 9.70 1.64 -13.48
C SER A 171 10.46 2.84 -14.02
N ASP A 172 11.44 3.29 -13.24
CA ASP A 172 12.28 4.44 -13.59
C ASP A 172 13.17 4.11 -14.78
N SER A 173 13.49 5.14 -15.56
CA SER A 173 14.59 5.01 -16.52
C SER A 173 15.90 4.71 -15.79
N LEU A 174 16.76 3.90 -16.42
CA LEU A 174 18.05 3.53 -15.83
C LEU A 174 18.86 4.78 -15.46
N GLY A 175 19.24 4.87 -14.18
CA GLY A 175 20.02 5.98 -13.64
C GLY A 175 19.20 7.17 -13.14
N CYS A 176 17.87 7.15 -13.31
CA CYS A 176 16.97 8.22 -12.86
C CYS A 176 16.36 7.97 -11.47
N HIS A 177 16.71 6.87 -10.80
CA HIS A 177 16.15 6.53 -9.49
C HIS A 177 16.35 7.62 -8.44
N ASN A 178 15.25 8.07 -7.84
CA ASN A 178 15.29 8.91 -6.65
C ASN A 178 15.54 8.05 -5.41
N PHE A 179 16.81 7.73 -5.16
CA PHE A 179 17.18 6.91 -4.00
C PHE A 179 16.80 7.54 -2.65
N ALA A 180 16.68 8.87 -2.55
CA ALA A 180 16.24 9.51 -1.32
C ALA A 180 14.80 9.12 -1.00
N LEU A 181 13.90 9.17 -2.00
CA LEU A 181 12.52 8.72 -1.85
C LEU A 181 12.44 7.21 -1.62
N LEU A 182 13.14 6.40 -2.41
CA LEU A 182 13.05 4.93 -2.29
C LEU A 182 13.50 4.41 -0.93
N LYS A 183 14.51 5.03 -0.32
CA LYS A 183 14.97 4.69 1.04
C LYS A 183 13.94 4.96 2.14
N THR A 184 12.86 5.69 1.85
CA THR A 184 11.72 5.85 2.77
C THR A 184 10.73 4.69 2.69
N LEU A 185 10.84 3.82 1.67
CA LEU A 185 9.96 2.67 1.42
C LEU A 185 10.62 1.33 1.69
N VAL A 186 11.94 1.22 1.54
CA VAL A 186 12.67 -0.05 1.60
C VAL A 186 13.78 -0.03 2.65
N PHE A 187 13.91 -1.12 3.38
CA PHE A 187 15.02 -1.31 4.30
C PHE A 187 16.34 -1.56 3.54
N PRO A 188 17.50 -1.31 4.16
CA PRO A 188 18.81 -1.59 3.56
C PRO A 188 19.06 -3.02 3.05
N ASP A 189 18.30 -4.02 3.52
CA ASP A 189 18.35 -5.40 3.01
C ASP A 189 17.37 -5.69 1.87
N GLY A 190 16.62 -4.70 1.39
CA GLY A 190 15.62 -4.85 0.34
C GLY A 190 14.24 -5.31 0.84
N THR A 191 14.08 -5.59 2.14
CA THR A 191 12.76 -5.92 2.69
C THR A 191 11.89 -4.67 2.87
N LEU A 192 10.57 -4.84 2.83
CA LEU A 192 9.60 -3.74 2.89
C LEU A 192 8.88 -3.72 4.26
N PRO A 193 8.67 -2.55 4.89
CA PRO A 193 7.79 -2.38 6.04
C PRO A 193 6.32 -2.36 5.58
N LEU A 194 5.82 -3.46 5.03
CA LEU A 194 4.43 -3.54 4.58
C LEU A 194 3.47 -3.53 5.76
N CYS A 195 2.34 -2.85 5.58
CA CYS A 195 1.20 -2.98 6.47
C CYS A 195 0.66 -4.44 6.48
N LEU A 196 0.00 -4.84 7.56
CA LEU A 196 -0.53 -6.19 7.79
C LEU A 196 -1.78 -6.52 6.96
N HIS A 197 -2.50 -5.49 6.50
CA HIS A 197 -3.71 -5.62 5.69
C HIS A 197 -3.51 -4.98 4.32
N TYR A 198 -4.57 -4.81 3.54
CA TYR A 198 -4.58 -4.00 2.34
C TYR A 198 -5.31 -2.69 2.66
N ALA A 199 -4.89 -1.59 2.03
CA ALA A 199 -5.51 -0.30 2.31
C ALA A 199 -6.95 -0.27 1.80
N LEU A 200 -7.85 0.22 2.67
CA LEU A 200 -9.24 0.45 2.34
C LEU A 200 -9.62 1.91 2.61
N PRO A 201 -10.53 2.51 1.82
CA PRO A 201 -11.07 3.81 2.16
C PRO A 201 -11.71 3.79 3.55
N THR A 202 -11.56 4.88 4.31
CA THR A 202 -12.27 5.05 5.57
C THR A 202 -13.78 5.16 5.31
N ARG A 203 -14.60 4.80 6.30
CA ARG A 203 -16.07 4.73 6.13
C ARG A 203 -16.68 6.02 5.63
N ASP A 204 -16.16 7.15 6.07
CA ASP A 204 -16.63 8.49 5.71
C ASP A 204 -16.30 8.91 4.27
N CYS A 205 -15.41 8.17 3.58
CA CYS A 205 -15.10 8.36 2.16
C CYS A 205 -15.93 7.47 1.22
N LEU A 206 -16.40 6.30 1.68
CA LEU A 206 -16.94 5.22 0.83
C LEU A 206 -17.99 5.65 -0.20
N PHE A 207 -18.86 6.59 0.15
CA PHE A 207 -19.96 7.06 -0.72
C PHE A 207 -19.76 8.50 -1.20
N LYS A 208 -18.54 9.03 -1.11
CA LYS A 208 -18.17 10.37 -1.56
C LYS A 208 -17.28 10.30 -2.80
N ASN A 209 -17.11 11.44 -3.49
CA ASN A 209 -16.33 11.53 -4.71
C ASN A 209 -15.02 12.32 -4.49
N PRO A 210 -13.92 11.65 -4.08
CA PRO A 210 -12.63 12.29 -3.83
C PRO A 210 -11.94 12.86 -5.08
N LEU A 211 -12.50 12.69 -6.29
CA LEU A 211 -11.89 13.16 -7.53
C LEU A 211 -12.41 14.53 -7.99
N SER A 212 -13.66 14.90 -7.70
CA SER A 212 -14.23 16.15 -8.25
C SER A 212 -15.24 16.89 -7.40
N ASP A 213 -15.59 16.42 -6.19
CA ASP A 213 -16.59 17.12 -5.36
C ASP A 213 -16.06 18.40 -4.68
N GLN A 214 -14.75 18.67 -4.76
CA GLN A 214 -14.07 19.82 -4.12
C GLN A 214 -14.12 19.84 -2.59
N GLU A 215 -14.54 18.75 -1.96
CA GLU A 215 -14.76 18.66 -0.51
C GLU A 215 -14.04 17.46 0.09
N THR A 216 -14.08 16.31 -0.57
CA THR A 216 -13.65 15.04 -0.01
C THR A 216 -12.15 14.82 -0.18
N VAL A 217 -11.47 14.59 0.94
CA VAL A 217 -10.14 13.98 0.99
C VAL A 217 -10.29 12.46 0.87
N LEU A 218 -9.47 11.81 0.03
CA LEU A 218 -9.36 10.36 0.07
C LEU A 218 -8.57 9.97 1.32
N LYS A 219 -9.25 9.38 2.31
CA LYS A 219 -8.59 8.75 3.46
C LYS A 219 -8.62 7.24 3.27
N MET A 220 -7.48 6.60 3.49
CA MET A 220 -7.33 5.16 3.44
C MET A 220 -6.60 4.69 4.69
N TRP A 221 -7.11 3.64 5.32
CA TRP A 221 -6.54 3.08 6.54
C TRP A 221 -5.90 1.72 6.27
N ASN A 222 -4.89 1.39 7.08
CA ASN A 222 -4.30 0.06 7.16
C ASN A 222 -3.75 -0.17 8.58
N LEU A 223 -3.22 -1.36 8.84
CA LEU A 223 -2.83 -1.83 10.16
C LEU A 223 -1.34 -2.18 10.16
N ASN A 224 -0.67 -1.81 11.24
CA ASN A 224 0.68 -2.27 11.57
C ASN A 224 0.63 -3.17 12.80
N LYS A 225 1.73 -3.88 13.07
CA LYS A 225 1.84 -4.79 14.22
C LYS A 225 1.53 -4.14 15.58
N PHE A 226 1.70 -2.83 15.68
CA PHE A 226 1.61 -2.09 16.93
C PHE A 226 0.77 -0.80 16.83
N GLY A 227 -0.04 -0.68 15.78
CA GLY A 227 -0.80 0.54 15.54
C GLY A 227 -1.57 0.50 14.24
N GLY A 228 -2.22 1.62 13.94
CA GLY A 228 -2.93 1.86 12.70
C GLY A 228 -2.23 2.95 11.91
N VAL A 229 -2.48 3.00 10.61
CA VAL A 229 -2.01 4.07 9.74
C VAL A 229 -3.16 4.57 8.89
N ILE A 230 -3.25 5.88 8.71
CA ILE A 230 -4.17 6.52 7.76
C ILE A 230 -3.33 7.39 6.82
N GLY A 231 -3.42 7.10 5.53
CA GLY A 231 -2.98 8.03 4.49
C GLY A 231 -4.15 8.90 4.04
N ALA A 232 -3.95 10.21 4.05
CA ALA A 232 -4.91 11.20 3.56
C ALA A 232 -4.35 11.87 2.30
N PHE A 233 -5.13 11.89 1.21
CA PHE A 233 -4.67 12.28 -0.11
C PHE A 233 -5.66 13.24 -0.78
N ASN A 234 -5.15 14.36 -1.30
CA ASN A 234 -5.95 15.22 -2.18
C ASN A 234 -5.90 14.68 -3.61
N CYS A 235 -6.93 13.94 -4.00
CA CYS A 235 -7.08 13.35 -5.34
C CYS A 235 -7.95 14.20 -6.28
N GLN A 236 -8.31 15.41 -5.88
CA GLN A 236 -9.23 16.25 -6.63
C GLN A 236 -8.59 16.72 -7.96
N GLY A 237 -9.41 16.88 -8.99
CA GLY A 237 -8.98 17.38 -10.29
C GLY A 237 -9.32 16.48 -11.47
N ALA A 238 -10.10 15.42 -11.29
CA ALA A 238 -10.50 14.51 -12.37
C ALA A 238 -11.96 14.06 -12.23
N GLY A 239 -12.58 13.59 -13.32
CA GLY A 239 -13.91 13.01 -13.25
C GLY A 239 -14.29 12.22 -14.49
N TRP A 240 -15.29 11.35 -14.36
CA TRP A 240 -15.88 10.65 -15.49
C TRP A 240 -16.73 11.60 -16.33
N ASP A 241 -16.43 11.66 -17.62
CA ASP A 241 -17.24 12.35 -18.62
C ASP A 241 -18.19 11.33 -19.29
N PRO A 242 -19.52 11.41 -19.05
CA PRO A 242 -20.48 10.46 -19.64
C PRO A 242 -20.64 10.60 -21.15
N ALA A 243 -20.40 11.79 -21.71
CA ALA A 243 -20.55 12.05 -23.14
C ALA A 243 -19.41 11.41 -23.92
N GLU A 244 -18.19 11.56 -23.42
CA GLU A 244 -17.00 10.98 -24.04
C GLU A 244 -16.67 9.56 -23.54
N ARG A 245 -17.32 9.11 -22.47
CA ARG A 245 -17.11 7.80 -21.82
C ARG A 245 -15.66 7.58 -21.44
N ARG A 246 -15.03 8.58 -20.82
CA ARG A 246 -13.67 8.50 -20.29
C ARG A 246 -13.45 9.44 -19.13
N ILE A 247 -12.38 9.19 -18.37
CA ILE A 247 -11.91 10.14 -17.35
C ILE A 247 -11.28 11.37 -18.01
N ARG A 248 -11.54 12.54 -17.46
CA ARG A 248 -10.99 13.84 -17.88
C ARG A 248 -10.48 14.64 -16.69
N GLY A 249 -9.50 15.49 -16.93
CA GLY A 249 -9.06 16.50 -15.98
C GLY A 249 -10.09 17.61 -15.79
N HIS A 250 -10.40 17.92 -14.54
CA HIS A 250 -11.28 19.00 -14.10
C HIS A 250 -10.44 20.04 -13.34
N ALA A 251 -9.75 20.92 -14.07
CA ALA A 251 -8.83 21.90 -13.48
C ALA A 251 -9.49 22.79 -12.40
N HIS A 252 -10.79 23.08 -12.52
CA HIS A 252 -11.56 23.85 -11.53
C HIS A 252 -11.72 23.14 -10.17
N CYS A 253 -11.54 21.82 -10.13
CA CYS A 253 -11.53 21.02 -8.91
C CYS A 253 -10.14 20.90 -8.26
N TYR A 254 -9.07 21.28 -8.97
CA TYR A 254 -7.68 21.16 -8.50
C TYR A 254 -7.36 22.25 -7.45
N LYS A 255 -7.93 22.09 -6.25
CA LYS A 255 -7.87 23.04 -5.14
C LYS A 255 -7.51 22.35 -3.84
N ALA A 256 -7.11 23.14 -2.85
CA ALA A 256 -6.90 22.62 -1.50
C ALA A 256 -8.23 22.09 -0.94
N VAL A 257 -8.18 20.97 -0.23
CA VAL A 257 -9.31 20.40 0.51
C VAL A 257 -8.93 20.21 1.97
N THR A 258 -9.93 20.36 2.83
CA THR A 258 -9.78 20.16 4.27
C THR A 258 -10.43 18.84 4.64
N GLY A 259 -9.74 18.07 5.47
CA GLY A 259 -10.22 16.82 6.03
C GLY A 259 -10.05 16.80 7.54
N GLU A 260 -10.50 15.70 8.11
CA GLU A 260 -10.33 15.40 9.52
C GLU A 260 -9.95 13.94 9.69
N VAL A 261 -9.20 13.60 10.74
CA VAL A 261 -8.79 12.23 11.03
C VAL A 261 -8.98 11.93 12.50
N HIS A 262 -9.42 10.71 12.79
CA HIS A 262 -9.64 10.23 14.15
C HIS A 262 -9.24 8.75 14.29
N PRO A 263 -8.81 8.26 15.47
CA PRO A 263 -8.47 6.84 15.65
C PRO A 263 -9.61 5.86 15.30
N THR A 264 -10.87 6.31 15.30
CA THR A 264 -12.03 5.51 14.91
C THR A 264 -12.17 5.31 13.40
N ASP A 265 -11.40 6.05 12.60
CA ASP A 265 -11.35 5.87 11.14
C ASP A 265 -10.56 4.60 10.74
N VAL A 266 -9.79 4.02 11.68
CA VAL A 266 -9.09 2.75 11.49
C VAL A 266 -10.02 1.59 11.88
N GLU A 267 -10.17 0.62 11.00
CA GLU A 267 -10.95 -0.60 11.28
C GLU A 267 -10.08 -1.66 11.99
N TRP A 268 -9.75 -1.39 13.25
CA TRP A 268 -8.90 -2.24 14.10
C TRP A 268 -9.30 -3.72 14.13
N GLY A 269 -10.59 -4.01 14.01
CA GLY A 269 -11.16 -5.37 14.07
C GLY A 269 -11.01 -6.20 12.79
N GLN A 270 -10.43 -5.66 11.72
CA GLN A 270 -10.21 -6.39 10.46
C GLN A 270 -9.06 -7.41 10.56
N ARG A 271 -8.26 -7.34 11.62
CA ARG A 271 -7.25 -8.35 11.97
C ARG A 271 -7.33 -8.68 13.45
N GLU A 272 -7.22 -9.95 13.80
CA GLU A 272 -7.31 -10.43 15.18
C GLU A 272 -6.20 -9.81 16.05
N GLU A 273 -5.00 -9.68 15.47
CA GLU A 273 -3.80 -9.18 16.14
C GLU A 273 -3.89 -7.69 16.53
N THR A 274 -4.79 -6.92 15.91
CA THR A 274 -4.98 -5.48 16.18
C THR A 274 -6.31 -5.15 16.84
N ALA A 275 -7.25 -6.09 16.91
CA ALA A 275 -8.60 -5.85 17.43
C ALA A 275 -8.60 -5.29 18.86
N ALA A 276 -7.66 -5.73 19.71
CA ALA A 276 -7.53 -5.24 21.08
C ALA A 276 -7.14 -3.75 21.15
N MET A 277 -6.44 -3.22 20.14
CA MET A 277 -6.01 -1.82 20.08
C MET A 277 -7.19 -0.86 19.96
N ALA A 278 -8.33 -1.31 19.42
CA ALA A 278 -9.57 -0.53 19.35
C ALA A 278 -10.06 -0.04 20.72
N ASN A 279 -9.68 -0.74 21.79
CA ASN A 279 -10.10 -0.46 23.16
C ASN A 279 -9.09 0.41 23.92
N ALA A 280 -8.04 0.92 23.27
CA ALA A 280 -7.09 1.80 23.91
C ALA A 280 -7.80 3.07 24.40
N ALA A 281 -7.52 3.46 25.64
CA ALA A 281 -8.10 4.67 26.24
C ALA A 281 -7.56 5.96 25.58
N GLU A 282 -6.35 5.89 25.05
CA GLU A 282 -5.64 6.98 24.42
C GLU A 282 -4.71 6.44 23.32
N PHE A 283 -4.48 7.26 22.29
CA PHE A 283 -3.57 7.01 21.19
C PHE A 283 -2.58 8.16 21.06
N ALA A 284 -1.31 7.83 20.84
CA ALA A 284 -0.35 8.77 20.30
C ALA A 284 -0.52 8.81 18.78
N VAL A 285 -0.77 10.00 18.25
CA VAL A 285 -0.98 10.24 16.82
C VAL A 285 0.19 11.03 16.28
N TYR A 286 0.96 10.43 15.38
CA TYR A 286 2.10 11.06 14.74
C TYR A 286 1.76 11.51 13.32
N LYS A 287 2.02 12.78 13.03
CA LYS A 287 1.84 13.38 11.71
C LYS A 287 3.20 13.42 11.00
N HIS A 288 3.34 12.64 9.93
CA HIS A 288 4.63 12.37 9.31
C HIS A 288 5.28 13.60 8.67
N HIS A 289 4.50 14.45 7.99
CA HIS A 289 5.08 15.60 7.29
C HIS A 289 5.59 16.69 8.25
N SER A 290 4.83 16.99 9.31
CA SER A 290 5.22 18.02 10.30
C SER A 290 6.09 17.48 11.43
N GLY A 291 6.12 16.16 11.65
CA GLY A 291 6.83 15.52 12.76
C GLY A 291 6.23 15.80 14.13
N GLU A 292 4.96 16.23 14.16
CA GLU A 292 4.21 16.52 15.38
C GLU A 292 3.59 15.25 15.96
N LEU A 293 3.50 15.20 17.29
CA LEU A 293 2.88 14.11 18.04
C LEU A 293 1.78 14.67 18.93
N PHE A 294 0.61 14.06 18.85
CA PHE A 294 -0.59 14.45 19.60
C PHE A 294 -1.09 13.26 20.42
N LEU A 295 -1.82 13.55 21.49
CA LEU A 295 -2.60 12.53 22.19
C LEU A 295 -4.07 12.71 21.84
N MET A 296 -4.74 11.59 21.57
CA MET A 296 -6.16 11.54 21.27
C MET A 296 -6.81 10.42 22.06
N THR A 297 -7.91 10.73 22.74
CA THR A 297 -8.82 9.71 23.26
C THR A 297 -9.89 9.39 22.21
N PRO A 298 -10.59 8.26 22.29
CA PRO A 298 -11.72 7.98 21.40
C PRO A 298 -12.89 8.99 21.49
N GLN A 299 -12.88 9.90 22.47
CA GLN A 299 -13.87 10.97 22.66
C GLN A 299 -13.32 12.36 22.30
N SER A 300 -12.07 12.45 21.84
CA SER A 300 -11.49 13.72 21.42
C SER A 300 -12.12 14.20 20.11
N GLU A 301 -12.13 15.51 19.89
CA GLU A 301 -12.44 16.06 18.56
C GLU A 301 -11.39 15.57 17.54
N PRO A 302 -11.78 15.39 16.26
CA PRO A 302 -10.85 14.92 15.24
C PRO A 302 -9.76 15.95 14.93
N ILE A 303 -8.61 15.49 14.44
CA ILE A 303 -7.54 16.37 13.97
C ILE A 303 -7.92 16.91 12.60
N HIS A 304 -8.08 18.22 12.48
CA HIS A 304 -8.31 18.88 11.19
C HIS A 304 -7.00 19.19 10.46
N PHE A 305 -7.01 19.03 9.14
CA PHE A 305 -5.87 19.32 8.28
C PHE A 305 -6.31 19.78 6.89
N THR A 306 -5.44 20.49 6.18
CA THR A 306 -5.69 20.95 4.81
C THR A 306 -4.57 20.44 3.90
N LEU A 307 -4.96 19.84 2.77
CA LEU A 307 -4.04 19.31 1.77
C LEU A 307 -4.13 20.13 0.48
N GLN A 308 -2.98 20.55 -0.02
CA GLN A 308 -2.85 21.11 -1.37
C GLN A 308 -3.12 20.04 -2.44
N PRO A 309 -3.46 20.41 -3.68
CA PRO A 309 -3.62 19.45 -4.77
C PRO A 309 -2.42 18.53 -4.93
N SER A 310 -2.65 17.24 -5.19
CA SER A 310 -1.62 16.20 -5.32
C SER A 310 -0.66 16.08 -4.11
N SER A 311 -1.09 16.56 -2.94
CA SER A 311 -0.36 16.39 -1.68
C SER A 311 -1.06 15.39 -0.77
N TYR A 312 -0.35 14.99 0.28
CA TYR A 312 -0.79 13.95 1.20
C TYR A 312 -0.29 14.21 2.62
N GLU A 313 -0.87 13.50 3.57
CA GLU A 313 -0.36 13.34 4.93
C GLU A 313 -0.50 11.87 5.36
N ILE A 314 0.43 11.39 6.18
CA ILE A 314 0.32 10.08 6.82
C ILE A 314 0.18 10.29 8.33
N PHE A 315 -0.79 9.61 8.93
CA PHE A 315 -1.04 9.60 10.35
C PHE A 315 -0.79 8.20 10.90
N THR A 316 0.12 8.07 11.86
CA THR A 316 0.32 6.82 12.60
C THR A 316 -0.38 6.91 13.95
N PHE A 317 -1.21 5.92 14.26
CA PHE A 317 -1.96 5.79 15.51
C PHE A 317 -1.35 4.66 16.33
N ALA A 318 -0.69 5.01 17.43
CA ALA A 318 -0.11 4.04 18.35
C ALA A 318 -0.90 4.04 19.67
N PRO A 319 -1.47 2.90 20.11
CA PRO A 319 -2.19 2.83 21.37
C PRO A 319 -1.23 3.12 22.54
N VAL A 320 -1.68 3.95 23.48
CA VAL A 320 -0.93 4.27 24.70
C VAL A 320 -1.16 3.19 25.73
N THR A 321 -0.08 2.60 26.24
CA THR A 321 -0.10 1.55 27.25
C THR A 321 0.74 1.91 28.46
N PRO A 322 0.38 1.47 29.67
CA PRO A 322 1.19 1.68 30.85
C PRO A 322 2.47 0.83 30.81
N VAL A 323 3.59 1.43 31.20
CA VAL A 323 4.85 0.72 31.44
C VAL A 323 4.68 -0.20 32.66
N ALA A 324 5.05 -1.47 32.52
CA ALA A 324 4.96 -2.44 33.61
C ALA A 324 5.71 -1.97 34.87
N GLY A 325 5.01 -1.94 36.01
CA GLY A 325 5.59 -1.58 37.31
C GLY A 325 5.69 -0.08 37.62
N GLY A 326 5.10 0.81 36.81
CA GLY A 326 5.10 2.26 37.03
C GLY A 326 3.83 2.97 36.58
N ALA A 327 3.81 4.30 36.71
CA ALA A 327 2.72 5.17 36.27
C ALA A 327 2.93 5.74 34.84
N THR A 328 4.11 5.55 34.26
CA THR A 328 4.48 6.06 32.94
C THR A 328 3.64 5.42 31.85
N GLN A 329 3.13 6.25 30.93
CA GLN A 329 2.42 5.84 29.74
C GLN A 329 3.34 5.90 28.53
N PHE A 330 3.23 4.94 27.62
CA PHE A 330 4.13 4.76 26.49
C PHE A 330 3.37 4.35 25.23
N ALA A 331 3.80 4.83 24.06
CA ALA A 331 3.30 4.34 22.78
C ALA A 331 4.39 4.35 21.71
N SER A 332 4.39 3.35 20.85
CA SER A 332 5.46 3.14 19.88
C SER A 332 5.05 3.52 18.47
N VAL A 333 5.55 4.68 17.99
CA VAL A 333 5.30 5.16 16.63
C VAL A 333 6.15 4.38 15.63
N GLY A 334 7.48 4.36 15.79
CA GLY A 334 8.41 3.60 14.94
C GLY A 334 9.50 4.47 14.29
N VAL A 335 10.16 3.96 13.24
CA VAL A 335 11.20 4.72 12.51
C VAL A 335 10.54 5.72 11.55
N VAL A 336 10.56 7.00 11.88
CA VAL A 336 9.78 8.03 11.15
C VAL A 336 10.45 8.56 9.89
N ASP A 337 11.68 8.14 9.60
CA ASP A 337 12.30 8.39 8.30
C ASP A 337 11.77 7.42 7.21
N MET A 338 10.94 6.44 7.61
CA MET A 338 10.17 5.56 6.73
C MET A 338 8.72 6.01 6.65
N LEU A 339 8.10 5.89 5.48
CA LEU A 339 6.69 6.29 5.26
C LEU A 339 5.68 5.37 5.96
N ASN A 340 6.06 4.12 6.27
CA ASN A 340 5.29 3.24 7.14
C ASN A 340 6.11 2.85 8.37
N CYS A 341 5.63 3.17 9.56
CA CYS A 341 6.31 2.92 10.83
C CYS A 341 5.41 2.17 11.82
N GLY A 342 5.98 1.19 12.52
CA GLY A 342 5.37 0.53 13.68
C GLY A 342 6.48 0.04 14.62
N GLY A 343 6.36 0.30 15.93
CA GLY A 343 7.34 -0.11 16.94
C GLY A 343 6.73 -0.90 18.10
N ALA A 344 7.52 -1.59 18.93
CA ALA A 344 7.04 -2.42 20.06
C ALA A 344 7.04 -1.71 21.44
N GLU A 345 6.54 -2.37 22.49
CA GLU A 345 6.49 -1.94 23.92
C GLU A 345 7.86 -1.57 24.52
N VAL A 346 7.90 -1.09 25.78
CA VAL A 346 9.03 -0.60 26.65
C VAL A 346 10.47 -1.03 26.28
N MET A 347 10.65 -2.27 25.81
CA MET A 347 11.79 -2.70 25.02
C MET A 347 11.43 -2.70 23.53
N VAL A 348 11.75 -1.60 22.85
CA VAL A 348 11.34 -1.40 21.46
C VAL A 348 12.30 -2.18 20.57
N LYS A 349 11.83 -3.30 20.02
CA LYS A 349 12.50 -3.97 18.91
C LYS A 349 12.03 -3.33 17.61
N VAL A 350 12.96 -2.67 16.93
CA VAL A 350 12.67 -1.98 15.68
C VAL A 350 13.63 -2.44 14.59
N LYS A 351 13.12 -2.64 13.39
CA LYS A 351 13.94 -2.88 12.19
C LYS A 351 14.07 -1.59 11.41
N GLY A 352 15.29 -1.23 11.01
CA GLY A 352 15.55 -0.03 10.22
C GLY A 352 16.68 0.83 10.77
N ALA A 353 16.89 1.98 10.13
CA ALA A 353 17.85 2.99 10.55
C ALA A 353 17.21 4.37 10.42
N GLY A 354 17.56 5.28 11.32
CA GLY A 354 16.97 6.62 11.38
C GLY A 354 16.52 6.98 12.79
N ARG A 355 15.51 7.83 12.88
CA ARG A 355 14.92 8.32 14.11
C ARG A 355 13.76 7.41 14.51
N LEU A 356 13.94 6.69 15.61
CA LEU A 356 12.85 6.05 16.30
C LEU A 356 12.10 7.12 17.11
N VAL A 357 10.81 7.27 16.85
CA VAL A 357 9.91 8.10 17.65
C VAL A 357 9.01 7.20 18.47
N VAL A 358 8.84 7.57 19.73
CA VAL A 358 7.87 6.99 20.67
C VAL A 358 7.23 8.12 21.47
N TYR A 359 6.09 7.85 22.08
CA TYR A 359 5.51 8.69 23.11
C TYR A 359 5.90 8.17 24.49
N SER A 360 6.24 9.08 25.40
CA SER A 360 6.38 8.81 26.83
C SER A 360 5.83 9.96 27.65
N SER A 361 4.95 9.66 28.62
CA SER A 361 4.37 10.65 29.54
C SER A 361 5.36 11.21 30.57
N ALA A 362 6.49 10.52 30.78
CA ALA A 362 7.57 10.95 31.65
C ALA A 362 8.90 10.97 30.90
N ARG A 363 9.84 11.80 31.35
CA ARG A 363 11.19 11.80 30.79
C ARG A 363 11.94 10.55 31.29
N PRO A 364 12.51 9.71 30.41
CA PRO A 364 13.41 8.64 30.84
C PRO A 364 14.65 9.20 31.55
N GLU A 365 15.19 8.47 32.51
CA GLU A 365 16.50 8.76 33.10
C GLU A 365 17.64 8.36 32.15
N ARG A 366 17.47 7.23 31.44
CA ARG A 366 18.48 6.66 30.54
C ARG A 366 17.83 5.99 29.33
N CYS A 367 18.55 5.99 28.22
CA CYS A 367 18.24 5.21 27.03
C CYS A 367 19.45 4.34 26.65
N THR A 368 19.21 3.09 26.28
CA THR A 368 20.23 2.24 25.65
C THR A 368 19.75 1.71 24.31
N VAL A 369 20.64 1.69 23.32
CA VAL A 369 20.45 1.02 22.03
C VAL A 369 21.45 -0.13 21.96
N ASP A 370 20.94 -1.36 21.80
CA ASP A 370 21.72 -2.60 21.80
C ASP A 370 22.63 -2.74 23.05
N GLY A 371 22.12 -2.32 24.22
CA GLY A 371 22.84 -2.36 25.50
C GLY A 371 23.90 -1.27 25.68
N SER A 372 24.12 -0.41 24.67
CA SER A 372 25.01 0.75 24.76
C SER A 372 24.22 2.01 25.06
N GLU A 373 24.75 2.88 25.92
CA GLU A 373 24.11 4.15 26.25
C GLU A 373 23.96 5.05 25.02
N ALA A 374 22.76 5.61 24.84
CA ALA A 374 22.40 6.40 23.69
C ALA A 374 21.79 7.74 24.11
N ALA A 375 22.12 8.79 23.36
CA ALA A 375 21.47 10.08 23.51
C ALA A 375 20.02 9.99 23.00
N PHE A 376 19.12 10.69 23.68
CA PHE A 376 17.72 10.80 23.31
C PHE A 376 17.22 12.24 23.53
N GLU A 377 16.18 12.62 22.80
CA GLU A 377 15.51 13.91 22.95
C GLU A 377 14.08 13.67 23.43
N TRP A 378 13.71 14.27 24.56
CA TRP A 378 12.33 14.26 25.06
C TRP A 378 11.75 15.67 24.97
N GLY A 379 10.83 15.84 24.04
CA GLY A 379 10.23 17.11 23.69
C GLY A 379 8.88 17.37 24.36
N VAL A 380 8.30 18.51 24.00
CA VAL A 380 6.94 18.89 24.42
C VAL A 380 5.92 17.85 23.93
N GLY A 381 4.91 17.57 24.74
CA GLY A 381 3.86 16.60 24.41
C GLY A 381 4.30 15.13 24.56
N GLY A 382 5.44 14.87 25.19
CA GLY A 382 5.91 13.51 25.46
C GLY A 382 6.58 12.81 24.27
N LYS A 383 6.85 13.53 23.18
CA LYS A 383 7.57 12.98 22.03
C LYS A 383 9.01 12.67 22.41
N LEU A 384 9.40 11.40 22.26
CA LEU A 384 10.72 10.89 22.59
C LEU A 384 11.40 10.36 21.33
N GLU A 385 12.56 10.90 21.00
CA GLU A 385 13.32 10.56 19.78
C GLU A 385 14.68 9.97 20.14
N VAL A 386 15.06 8.89 19.43
CA VAL A 386 16.37 8.25 19.56
C VAL A 386 16.85 7.76 18.20
N ALA A 387 18.13 7.93 17.92
CA ALA A 387 18.74 7.43 16.69
C ALA A 387 18.99 5.92 16.79
N VAL A 388 18.56 5.18 15.77
CA VAL A 388 18.85 3.75 15.58
C VAL A 388 19.65 3.54 14.30
N SER A 389 20.50 2.52 14.30
CA SER A 389 21.41 2.23 13.19
C SER A 389 21.16 0.84 12.63
N TRP A 390 21.39 0.67 11.33
CA TRP A 390 21.23 -0.63 10.70
C TRP A 390 22.32 -1.61 11.15
N LYS A 391 21.92 -2.73 11.76
CA LYS A 391 22.83 -3.80 12.22
C LYS A 391 22.66 -5.04 11.36
N LYS A 392 23.61 -5.30 10.46
CA LYS A 392 23.55 -6.44 9.52
C LYS A 392 23.54 -7.79 10.25
N ASP A 393 24.25 -7.89 11.37
CA ASP A 393 24.33 -9.07 12.25
C ASP A 393 23.04 -9.36 13.03
N LYS A 394 22.10 -8.39 13.06
CA LYS A 394 20.78 -8.52 13.70
C LYS A 394 19.63 -8.37 12.70
N GLU A 395 19.87 -8.65 11.42
CA GLU A 395 18.87 -8.49 10.35
C GLU A 395 18.25 -7.08 10.30
N GLY A 396 19.05 -6.06 10.62
CA GLY A 396 18.62 -4.67 10.68
C GLY A 396 17.88 -4.26 11.96
N GLY A 397 17.75 -5.18 12.92
CA GLY A 397 17.11 -4.94 14.21
C GLY A 397 17.97 -4.14 15.18
N SER A 398 17.33 -3.25 15.92
CA SER A 398 17.87 -2.59 17.12
C SER A 398 16.95 -2.85 18.31
N GLU A 399 17.54 -3.09 19.47
CA GLU A 399 16.82 -3.15 20.75
C GLU A 399 17.01 -1.84 21.52
N VAL A 400 15.92 -1.11 21.74
CA VAL A 400 15.94 0.17 22.46
C VAL A 400 15.24 0.02 23.80
N VAL A 401 15.91 0.41 24.88
CA VAL A 401 15.38 0.33 26.24
C VAL A 401 15.43 1.70 26.89
N PHE A 402 14.28 2.14 27.43
CA PHE A 402 14.16 3.35 28.24
C PHE A 402 14.01 2.97 29.71
N SER A 403 14.79 3.60 30.58
CA SER A 403 14.72 3.43 32.04
C SER A 403 14.13 4.68 32.69
N TYR A 404 13.18 4.49 33.61
CA TYR A 404 12.43 5.54 34.30
C TYR A 404 12.67 5.51 35.80
#